data_AF-A0A2X0SK45-F1
#
_entry.id   AF-A0A2X0SK45-F1
#
_cell.length_a   1.000
_cell.length_b   1.000
_cell.length_c   1.000
_cell.angle_alpha   90.00
_cell.angle_beta   90.00
_cell.angle_gamma   90.00
#
_symmetry.space_group_name_H-M   'P 1'
#
loop_
_entity.id
_entity.type
_entity.pdbx_description
1 polymer ?
#
loop_
_entity_poly.entity_id
_entity_poly.type
_entity_poly.pdbx_seq_one_letter_code
_entity_poly.pdbx_strand_id
1 'polypeptide(L)'
;MMEKRDLDIVTVILQRVAEAMPGMSDELVHQVEDEVRREYGGKRLFIPKRSKFRIDEQRKEIFKDGLSSIPTTEITRKHKISRRTLYRLMKTGGRFG
;
A
#
# COMPACT_ATOMS: atom_id res chain seq x y z
N MET A 1 32.45 10.98 12.10
CA MET A 1 31.31 10.49 11.29
C MET A 1 30.56 9.48 12.14
N MET A 2 29.35 9.84 12.59
CA MET A 2 28.57 8.97 13.47
C MET A 2 28.04 7.81 12.64
N GLU A 3 28.48 6.61 12.95
CA GLU A 3 28.03 5.34 12.39
C GLU A 3 26.50 5.32 12.46
N LYS A 4 25.83 5.41 11.31
CA LYS A 4 24.39 5.18 11.23
C LYS A 4 24.22 3.71 11.57
N ARG A 5 24.05 3.39 12.86
CA ARG A 5 23.48 2.12 13.29
C ARG A 5 22.25 1.92 12.43
N ASP A 6 22.16 0.79 11.73
CA ASP A 6 21.01 0.49 10.89
C ASP A 6 19.76 0.54 11.77
N LEU A 7 19.09 1.69 11.78
CA LEU A 7 17.88 1.92 12.55
C LEU A 7 16.86 0.91 12.04
N ASP A 8 16.17 0.22 12.96
CA ASP A 8 15.13 -0.69 12.56
C ASP A 8 13.97 0.08 11.91
N ILE A 9 13.17 -0.64 11.14
CA ILE A 9 12.14 -0.03 10.31
C ILE A 9 11.08 0.74 11.11
N VAL A 10 10.80 0.36 12.36
CA VAL A 10 9.84 1.06 13.21
C VAL A 10 10.40 2.43 13.58
N THR A 11 11.65 2.47 14.07
CA THR A 11 12.34 3.73 14.39
C THR A 11 12.48 4.63 13.17
N VAL A 12 12.78 4.05 12.00
CA VAL A 12 12.89 4.78 10.73
C VAL A 12 11.56 5.42 10.32
N ILE A 13 10.42 4.76 10.54
CA ILE A 13 9.10 5.31 10.24
C ILE A 13 8.77 6.46 11.19
N LEU A 14 8.96 6.25 12.50
CA LEU A 14 8.64 7.25 13.51
C LEU A 14 9.49 8.51 13.36
N GLN A 15 10.79 8.37 13.08
CA GLN A 15 11.66 9.51 12.80
C GLN A 15 11.15 10.35 11.63
N ARG A 16 10.74 9.71 10.52
CA ARG A 16 10.21 10.44 9.36
C ARG A 16 8.88 11.13 9.65
N VAL A 17 8.04 10.55 10.50
CA VAL A 17 6.78 11.18 10.93
C VAL A 17 7.08 12.39 11.80
N ALA A 18 7.99 12.28 12.77
CA ALA A 18 8.39 13.39 13.62
C ALA A 18 9.01 14.55 12.81
N GLU A 19 9.85 14.25 11.81
CA GLU A 19 10.40 15.25 10.89
C GLU A 19 9.30 15.94 10.05
N ALA A 20 8.27 15.21 9.65
CA ALA A 20 7.16 15.74 8.84
C ALA A 20 6.11 16.51 9.67
N MET A 21 6.04 16.27 10.98
CA MET A 21 5.08 16.88 11.90
C MET A 21 5.79 17.52 13.11
N PRO A 22 6.28 18.76 12.96
CA PRO A 22 6.88 19.49 14.08
C PRO A 22 5.87 19.67 15.22
N GLY A 23 6.27 19.34 16.45
CA GLY A 23 5.42 19.44 17.64
C GLY A 23 4.77 18.13 18.10
N MET A 24 5.11 16.99 17.47
CA MET A 24 4.83 15.68 18.05
C MET A 24 5.65 15.51 19.34
N SER A 25 5.01 15.08 20.44
CA SER A 25 5.69 14.88 21.70
C SER A 25 6.50 13.57 21.71
N ASP A 26 7.65 13.59 22.38
CA ASP A 26 8.51 12.41 22.47
C ASP A 26 7.81 11.26 23.23
N GLU A 27 6.95 11.58 24.19
CA GLU A 27 6.15 10.58 24.91
C GLU A 27 5.20 9.83 23.99
N LEU A 28 4.57 10.54 23.03
CA LEU A 28 3.67 9.92 22.06
C LEU A 28 4.45 9.01 21.11
N VAL A 29 5.64 9.42 20.69
CA VAL A 29 6.52 8.60 19.83
C VAL A 29 6.88 7.29 20.54
N HIS A 30 7.29 7.37 21.81
CA HIS A 30 7.62 6.19 22.60
C HIS A 30 6.41 5.28 22.83
N GLN A 31 5.24 5.85 23.14
CA GLN A 31 4.03 5.06 23.31
C GLN A 31 3.68 4.28 22.03
N VAL A 32 3.72 4.95 20.86
CA VAL A 32 3.44 4.30 19.57
C VAL A 32 4.49 3.24 19.26
N GLU A 33 5.76 3.49 19.55
CA GLU A 33 6.83 2.50 19.37
C GLU A 33 6.56 1.23 20.19
N ASP A 34 6.21 1.38 21.46
CA ASP A 34 5.92 0.28 22.38
C ASP A 34 4.69 -0.52 21.93
N GLU A 35 3.64 0.16 21.47
CA GLU A 35 2.44 -0.47 20.93
C GLU A 35 2.76 -1.33 19.69
N VAL A 36 3.51 -0.77 18.74
CA VAL A 36 3.91 -1.49 17.52
C VAL A 36 4.81 -2.67 17.86
N ARG A 37 5.82 -2.49 18.71
CA ARG A 37 6.73 -3.57 19.10
C ARG A 37 6.01 -4.67 19.88
N ARG A 38 5.04 -4.33 20.73
CA ARG A 38 4.22 -5.31 21.46
C ARG A 38 3.35 -6.14 20.51
N GLU A 39 2.74 -5.52 19.51
CA GLU A 39 1.83 -6.21 18.59
C GLU A 39 2.57 -7.02 17.51
N TYR A 40 3.68 -6.48 17.01
CA TYR A 40 4.36 -6.98 15.81
C TYR A 40 5.75 -7.56 16.07
N GLY A 41 6.31 -7.35 17.27
CA GLY A 41 7.64 -7.85 17.66
C GLY A 41 7.77 -9.37 17.53
N GLY A 42 8.89 -9.82 16.99
CA GLY A 42 9.19 -11.24 16.77
C GLY A 42 8.45 -11.90 15.60
N LYS A 43 7.47 -11.23 14.98
CA LYS A 43 6.77 -11.75 13.79
C LYS A 43 7.62 -11.52 12.53
N ARG A 44 7.60 -12.46 11.60
CA ARG A 44 8.14 -12.25 10.23
C ARG A 44 7.12 -11.46 9.43
N LEU A 45 7.41 -10.18 9.20
CA LEU A 45 6.51 -9.27 8.49
C LEU A 45 7.12 -8.85 7.15
N PHE A 46 6.26 -8.73 6.15
CA PHE A 46 6.62 -8.24 4.82
C PHE A 46 6.06 -6.82 4.65
N ILE A 47 6.93 -5.87 4.30
CA ILE A 47 6.51 -4.51 3.95
C ILE A 47 6.43 -4.44 2.43
N PRO A 48 5.21 -4.49 1.85
CA PRO A 48 5.07 -4.46 0.40
C PRO A 48 5.52 -3.09 -0.13
N LYS A 49 6.26 -3.10 -1.23
CA LYS A 49 6.43 -1.90 -2.05
C LYS A 49 5.04 -1.48 -2.52
N ARG A 50 4.58 -0.29 -2.10
CA ARG A 50 3.42 0.36 -2.71
C ARG A 50 3.82 0.87 -4.10
N SER A 51 4.05 -0.05 -5.04
CA SER A 51 3.93 0.28 -6.47
C SER A 51 2.46 0.64 -6.74
N LYS A 52 2.12 1.13 -7.95
CA LYS A 52 0.73 1.39 -8.39
C LYS A 52 -0.14 0.12 -8.47
N PHE A 53 0.02 -0.82 -7.54
CA PHE A 53 -0.90 -1.90 -7.26
C PHE A 53 -2.21 -1.26 -6.84
N ARG A 54 -3.13 -1.24 -7.81
CA ARG A 54 -4.55 -1.02 -7.58
C ARG A 54 -4.96 -1.89 -6.41
N ILE A 55 -5.54 -1.28 -5.38
CA ILE A 55 -6.22 -1.94 -4.27
C ILE A 55 -7.09 -3.04 -4.91
N ASP A 56 -7.13 -4.25 -4.35
CA ASP A 56 -7.86 -5.37 -4.98
C ASP A 56 -9.32 -5.03 -5.24
N GLU A 57 -9.88 -4.12 -4.44
CA GLU A 57 -11.18 -3.49 -4.65
C GLU A 57 -11.30 -2.76 -5.99
N GLN A 58 -10.30 -1.96 -6.37
CA GLN A 58 -10.25 -1.29 -7.67
C GLN A 58 -10.11 -2.30 -8.82
N ARG A 59 -9.42 -3.45 -8.60
CA ARG A 59 -9.37 -4.52 -9.61
C ARG A 59 -10.70 -5.23 -9.78
N LYS A 60 -11.41 -5.48 -8.68
CA LYS A 60 -12.77 -6.02 -8.67
C LYS A 60 -13.73 -5.10 -9.41
N GLU A 61 -13.64 -3.78 -9.21
CA GLU A 61 -14.47 -2.80 -9.93
C GLU A 61 -14.20 -2.82 -11.44
N ILE A 62 -12.93 -2.81 -11.87
CA ILE A 62 -12.56 -2.91 -13.29
C ILE A 62 -13.09 -4.20 -13.91
N PHE A 63 -12.98 -5.32 -13.18
CA PHE A 63 -13.46 -6.62 -13.64
C PHE A 63 -14.98 -6.65 -13.78
N LYS A 64 -15.72 -6.08 -12.83
CA LYS A 64 -17.18 -5.93 -12.89
C LYS A 64 -17.60 -5.10 -14.10
N ASP A 65 -16.94 -3.96 -14.33
CA ASP A 65 -17.18 -3.12 -15.50
C ASP A 65 -16.85 -3.87 -16.79
N GLY A 66 -15.79 -4.70 -16.79
CA GLY A 66 -15.41 -5.55 -17.93
C GLY A 66 -16.38 -6.68 -18.27
N LEU A 67 -17.25 -7.09 -17.33
CA LEU A 67 -18.34 -8.05 -17.55
C LEU A 67 -19.65 -7.38 -18.00
N SER A 68 -19.72 -6.06 -17.93
CA SER A 68 -20.91 -5.30 -18.34
C SER A 68 -20.92 -5.04 -19.85
N SER A 69 -22.00 -4.44 -20.35
CA SER A 69 -22.12 -4.01 -21.75
C SER A 69 -21.37 -2.70 -22.07
N ILE A 70 -20.58 -2.16 -21.13
CA ILE A 70 -19.82 -0.91 -21.34
C ILE A 70 -18.70 -1.16 -22.37
N PRO A 71 -18.53 -0.28 -23.38
CA PRO A 71 -17.44 -0.39 -24.33
C PRO A 71 -16.06 -0.37 -23.65
N THR A 72 -15.14 -1.21 -24.14
CA THR A 72 -13.77 -1.30 -23.60
C THR A 72 -13.04 0.05 -23.58
N THR A 73 -13.29 0.90 -24.58
CA THR A 73 -12.72 2.26 -24.65
C THR A 73 -13.16 3.12 -23.45
N GLU A 74 -14.42 3.03 -23.06
CA GLU A 74 -14.95 3.76 -21.91
C GLU A 74 -14.41 3.23 -20.59
N ILE A 75 -14.32 1.90 -20.44
CA ILE A 75 -13.72 1.27 -19.25
C ILE A 75 -12.26 1.69 -19.09
N THR A 76 -11.48 1.65 -20.17
CA THR A 76 -10.07 2.06 -20.14
C THR A 76 -9.88 3.54 -19.79
N ARG A 77 -10.79 4.41 -20.26
CA ARG A 77 -10.80 5.84 -19.93
C ARG A 77 -11.21 6.08 -18.47
N LYS A 78 -12.32 5.50 -18.02
CA LYS A 78 -12.85 5.61 -16.64
C LYS A 78 -11.78 5.18 -15.64
N HIS A 79 -11.17 4.03 -15.87
CA HIS A 79 -10.20 3.44 -14.95
C HIS A 79 -8.76 3.87 -15.20
N LYS A 80 -8.47 4.69 -16.23
CA LYS A 80 -7.11 5.09 -16.62
C LYS A 80 -6.16 3.89 -16.75
N ILE A 81 -6.58 2.87 -17.51
CA ILE A 81 -5.79 1.66 -17.81
C ILE A 81 -5.61 1.46 -19.30
N SER A 82 -4.54 0.76 -19.68
CA SER A 82 -4.43 0.25 -21.04
C SER A 82 -5.39 -0.93 -21.27
N ARG A 83 -5.81 -1.12 -22.53
CA ARG A 83 -6.58 -2.31 -22.96
C ARG A 83 -5.91 -3.63 -22.54
N ARG A 84 -4.57 -3.69 -22.64
CA ARG A 84 -3.78 -4.84 -22.18
C ARG A 84 -3.98 -5.14 -20.69
N THR A 85 -4.08 -4.10 -19.87
CA THR A 85 -4.32 -4.26 -18.42
C THR A 85 -5.73 -4.76 -18.17
N LEU A 86 -6.74 -4.23 -18.87
CA LEU A 86 -8.12 -4.71 -18.77
C LEU A 86 -8.22 -6.20 -19.11
N TYR A 87 -7.71 -6.63 -20.27
CA TYR A 87 -7.78 -8.04 -20.67
C TYR A 87 -6.99 -8.96 -19.75
N ARG A 88 -5.85 -8.50 -19.21
CA ARG A 88 -5.12 -9.28 -18.21
C ARG A 88 -5.97 -9.51 -16.96
N LEU A 89 -6.68 -8.50 -16.47
CA LEU A 89 -7.59 -8.64 -15.32
C LEU A 89 -8.77 -9.56 -15.64
N MET A 90 -9.33 -9.47 -16.86
CA MET A 90 -10.40 -10.38 -17.30
C MET A 90 -9.96 -11.84 -17.32
N LYS A 91 -8.74 -12.12 -17.78
CA LYS A 91 -8.17 -13.48 -17.81
C LYS A 91 -7.92 -14.08 -16.42
N THR A 92 -7.76 -13.26 -15.39
CA THR A 92 -7.58 -13.71 -14.01
C THR A 92 -8.89 -14.26 -13.39
N GLY A 93 -10.04 -14.04 -14.05
CA GLY A 93 -11.33 -14.59 -13.61
C GLY A 93 -11.80 -14.04 -12.26
N GLY A 94 -11.43 -12.80 -11.92
CA GLY A 94 -11.84 -12.16 -10.67
C GLY A 94 -11.10 -12.62 -9.41
N ARG A 95 -10.09 -13.49 -9.54
CA ARG A 95 -9.25 -13.94 -8.41
C ARG A 95 -8.22 -12.86 -8.06
N PHE A 96 -8.68 -11.82 -7.35
CA PHE A 96 -7.82 -10.79 -6.77
C PHE A 96 -7.75 -11.04 -5.26
N GLY A 97 -6.62 -11.55 -4.79
CA GLY A 97 -6.33 -11.89 -3.40
C GLY A 97 -4.85 -11.70 -3.09
#